data_AF-A0A6M3ISC8-F1
#
_entry.id   AF-A0A6M3ISC8-F1
#
_cell.length_a   1.000
_cell.length_b   1.000
_cell.length_c   1.000
_cell.angle_alpha   90.00
_cell.angle_beta   90.00
_cell.angle_gamma   90.00
#
_symmetry.space_group_name_H-M   'P 1'
#
loop_
_entity.id
_entity.type
_entity.pdbx_description
1 polymer ?
#
loop_
_entity_poly.entity_id
_entity_poly.type
_entity_poly.pdbx_seq_one_letter_code
_entity_poly.pdbx_strand_id
1 'polypeptide(L)'
;MGVVVGTLAYSTPLAAKRIIILTATLAATSDTITLTLATHGVRTIYAVLGSIETGVGANFATLQIAFSGLVITVVSKNAAGAAATTFGDIRLVCIVD
;
A
#
# COMPACT_ATOMS: atom_id res chain seq x y z
N MET A 1 -12.39 -3.69 8.09
CA MET A 1 -10.97 -3.50 7.81
C MET A 1 -10.45 -4.82 7.31
N GLY A 2 -10.11 -4.93 6.03
CA GLY A 2 -9.55 -6.16 5.46
C GLY A 2 -8.06 -6.25 5.75
N VAL A 3 -7.52 -7.46 5.82
CA VAL A 3 -6.08 -7.69 5.93
C VAL A 3 -5.60 -8.19 4.58
N VAL A 4 -4.63 -7.48 4.00
CA VAL A 4 -4.07 -7.77 2.68
C VAL A 4 -2.56 -7.96 2.81
N VAL A 5 -2.01 -8.89 2.04
CA VAL A 5 -0.56 -9.12 1.99
C VAL A 5 0.04 -8.34 0.83
N GLY A 6 1.01 -7.46 1.13
CA GLY A 6 1.82 -6.82 0.11
C GLY A 6 2.89 -7.79 -0.40
N THR A 7 3.05 -7.87 -1.72
CA THR A 7 4.09 -8.68 -2.35
C THR A 7 5.24 -7.78 -2.79
N LEU A 8 6.47 -8.12 -2.42
CA LEU A 8 7.65 -7.37 -2.83
C LEU A 8 7.90 -7.52 -4.33
N ALA A 9 7.71 -6.44 -5.07
CA ALA A 9 7.93 -6.38 -6.52
C ALA A 9 9.31 -5.83 -6.88
N TYR A 10 9.88 -4.96 -6.05
CA TYR A 10 11.19 -4.35 -6.28
C TYR A 10 11.84 -3.89 -4.98
N SER A 11 13.16 -3.91 -4.93
CA SER A 11 13.95 -3.39 -3.81
C SER A 11 15.28 -2.84 -4.34
N THR A 12 15.65 -1.62 -3.94
CA THR A 12 16.92 -1.00 -4.32
C THR A 12 17.53 -0.20 -3.16
N PRO A 13 18.85 -0.22 -2.97
CA PRO A 13 19.49 0.59 -1.94
C PRO A 13 19.37 2.09 -2.20
N LEU A 14 19.25 2.86 -1.12
CA LEU A 14 19.24 4.32 -1.09
C LEU A 14 20.09 4.79 0.11
N ALA A 15 21.40 4.89 -0.08
CA ALA A 15 22.35 5.16 1.01
C ALA A 15 22.15 4.21 2.21
N ALA A 16 21.81 4.73 3.39
CA ALA A 16 21.53 3.96 4.61
C ALA A 16 20.05 3.54 4.76
N LYS A 17 19.31 3.53 3.65
CA LYS A 17 17.90 3.15 3.50
C LYS A 17 17.76 2.29 2.25
N ARG A 18 16.55 1.81 2.00
CA ARG A 18 16.18 1.20 0.72
C ARG A 18 14.79 1.64 0.31
N ILE A 19 14.57 1.66 -1.00
CA ILE A 19 13.26 1.83 -1.60
C ILE A 19 12.74 0.44 -1.92
N ILE A 20 11.56 0.10 -1.42
CA ILE A 20 10.84 -1.10 -1.80
C ILE A 20 9.55 -0.74 -2.52
N ILE A 21 9.17 -1.55 -3.49
CA ILE A 21 7.87 -1.48 -4.16
C ILE A 21 7.08 -2.71 -3.78
N LEU A 22 5.87 -2.51 -3.28
CA LEU A 22 4.93 -3.57 -2.95
C LEU A 22 3.74 -3.48 -3.89
N THR A 23 3.24 -4.63 -4.35
CA THR A 23 1.94 -4.74 -5.00
C THR A 23 0.94 -5.41 -4.05
N ALA A 24 -0.31 -4.97 -4.06
CA ALA A 24 -1.37 -5.53 -3.23
C ALA A 24 -2.73 -5.36 -3.92
N THR A 25 -3.60 -6.36 -3.78
CA THR A 25 -4.99 -6.29 -4.27
C THR A 25 -5.89 -5.90 -3.11
N LEU A 26 -6.59 -4.77 -3.23
CA LEU A 26 -7.52 -4.34 -2.19
C LEU A 26 -8.74 -5.27 -2.10
N ALA A 27 -9.17 -5.55 -0.87
CA ALA A 27 -10.30 -6.43 -0.57
C ALA A 27 -11.47 -5.67 0.06
N ALA A 28 -11.23 -4.45 0.56
CA ALA A 28 -12.24 -3.63 1.20
C ALA A 28 -12.01 -2.12 0.98
N THR A 29 -12.97 -1.33 1.46
CA THR A 29 -12.87 0.14 1.50
C THR A 29 -11.72 0.64 2.38
N SER A 30 -11.33 -0.18 3.35
CA SER A 30 -10.21 0.06 4.25
C SER A 30 -9.50 -1.27 4.49
N ASP A 31 -8.24 -1.32 4.06
CA ASP A 31 -7.37 -2.48 4.17
C ASP A 31 -6.10 -2.12 4.95
N THR A 32 -5.50 -3.12 5.58
CA THR A 32 -4.20 -3.01 6.22
C THR A 32 -3.20 -3.99 5.61
N ILE A 33 -1.98 -3.51 5.39
CA ILE A 33 -0.84 -4.29 4.91
C ILE A 33 0.24 -4.23 5.99
N THR A 34 0.63 -5.40 6.50
CA THR A 34 1.65 -5.52 7.55
C THR A 34 2.97 -5.93 6.95
N LEU A 35 3.99 -5.09 7.11
CA LEU A 35 5.36 -5.42 6.76
C LEU A 35 6.03 -6.19 7.90
N THR A 36 6.94 -7.07 7.55
CA THR A 36 7.65 -7.92 8.51
C THR A 36 9.09 -8.10 8.06
N LEU A 37 9.97 -8.34 9.03
CA LEU A 37 11.37 -8.67 8.73
C LEU A 37 11.48 -9.97 7.92
N ALA A 38 10.68 -10.98 8.26
CA ALA A 38 10.74 -12.30 7.61
C ALA A 38 10.29 -12.26 6.14
N THR A 39 9.24 -11.51 5.81
CA THR A 39 8.66 -11.48 4.46
C THR A 39 9.24 -10.36 3.60
N HIS A 40 9.56 -9.21 4.21
CA HIS A 40 9.92 -7.98 3.48
C HIS A 40 11.33 -7.48 3.81
N GLY A 41 12.00 -8.07 4.79
CA GLY A 41 13.27 -7.58 5.31
C GLY A 41 13.16 -6.27 6.09
N VAL A 42 11.95 -5.77 6.38
CA VAL A 42 11.71 -4.41 6.90
C VAL A 42 11.64 -4.41 8.42
N ARG A 43 12.31 -3.43 9.06
CA ARG A 43 12.19 -3.18 10.51
C ARG A 43 11.54 -1.82 10.78
N THR A 44 11.66 -0.87 9.86
CA THR A 44 11.16 0.50 9.99
C THR A 44 10.65 1.04 8.66
N ILE A 45 9.49 1.70 8.68
CA ILE A 45 8.96 2.49 7.57
C ILE A 45 9.22 3.96 7.84
N TYR A 46 9.80 4.67 6.86
CA TYR A 46 10.05 6.11 6.94
C TYR A 46 9.05 6.93 6.10
N ALA A 47 8.63 6.38 4.96
CA ALA A 47 7.65 6.99 4.10
C ALA A 47 6.93 5.92 3.27
N VAL A 48 5.67 6.19 2.91
CA VAL A 48 4.86 5.36 2.01
C VAL A 48 4.11 6.27 1.06
N LEU A 49 4.21 5.99 -0.23
CA LEU A 49 3.39 6.58 -1.27
C LEU A 49 2.59 5.46 -1.93
N GLY A 50 1.28 5.64 -2.05
CA GLY A 50 0.40 4.70 -2.74
C GLY A 50 -0.03 5.23 -4.08
N SER A 51 -0.01 4.37 -5.09
CA SER A 51 -0.55 4.63 -6.41
C SER A 51 -1.51 3.52 -6.81
N ILE A 52 -2.52 3.89 -7.58
CA ILE A 52 -3.49 2.94 -8.14
C ILE A 52 -2.87 2.30 -9.39
N GLU A 53 -2.90 0.98 -9.51
CA GLU A 53 -2.49 0.25 -10.70
C GLU A 53 -3.69 0.04 -11.63
N THR A 54 -3.46 -0.19 -12.93
CA THR A 54 -4.53 -0.30 -13.94
C THR A 54 -5.55 -1.39 -13.57
N GLY A 55 -6.84 -1.15 -13.86
CA GLY A 55 -7.95 -2.07 -13.47
C GLY A 55 -8.98 -1.43 -12.53
N VAL A 56 -8.78 -0.16 -12.21
CA VAL A 56 -9.69 0.67 -11.41
C VAL A 56 -11.06 0.78 -12.06
N GLY A 57 -12.08 0.15 -11.46
CA GLY A 57 -13.48 0.39 -11.84
C GLY A 57 -13.86 1.86 -11.65
N ALA A 58 -14.88 2.33 -12.36
CA ALA A 58 -15.32 3.75 -12.39
C ALA A 58 -15.58 4.41 -11.01
N ASN A 59 -15.68 3.61 -9.94
CA ASN A 59 -15.92 4.04 -8.57
C ASN A 59 -14.67 4.10 -7.68
N PHE A 60 -13.45 3.89 -8.19
CA PHE A 60 -12.23 4.02 -7.39
C PHE A 60 -11.30 5.07 -8.02
N ALA A 61 -11.07 6.15 -7.26
CA ALA A 61 -10.46 7.38 -7.77
C ALA A 61 -9.28 7.85 -6.93
N THR A 62 -9.32 7.67 -5.61
CA THR A 62 -8.26 8.16 -4.72
C THR A 62 -7.92 7.14 -3.64
N LEU A 63 -6.65 7.17 -3.24
CA LEU A 63 -6.10 6.41 -2.13
C LEU A 63 -5.69 7.36 -1.02
N GLN A 64 -6.12 7.06 0.21
CA GLN A 64 -5.57 7.66 1.40
C GLN A 64 -4.70 6.62 2.10
N ILE A 65 -3.42 6.95 2.26
CA ILE A 65 -2.41 6.09 2.89
C ILE A 65 -2.04 6.67 4.24
N ALA A 66 -1.98 5.81 5.25
CA ALA A 66 -1.38 6.12 6.54
C ALA A 66 -0.53 4.93 6.99
N PHE A 67 0.46 5.14 7.84
CA PHE A 67 1.22 4.04 8.44
C PHE A 67 1.51 4.30 9.91
N SER A 68 1.62 3.23 10.68
CA SER A 68 2.05 3.24 12.08
C SER A 68 2.88 1.99 12.34
N GLY A 69 4.13 2.19 12.76
CA GLY A 69 5.12 1.11 12.82
C GLY A 69 5.30 0.44 11.46
N LEU A 70 4.99 -0.85 11.38
CA LEU A 70 5.07 -1.65 10.16
C LEU A 70 3.71 -1.89 9.48
N VAL A 71 2.64 -1.28 9.98
CA VAL A 71 1.28 -1.45 9.43
C VAL A 71 0.95 -0.24 8.56
N ILE A 72 0.63 -0.50 7.30
CA ILE A 72 0.15 0.47 6.33
C ILE A 72 -1.36 0.32 6.23
N THR A 73 -2.10 1.39 6.46
CA THR A 73 -3.55 1.46 6.24
C THR A 73 -3.82 2.15 4.93
N VAL A 74 -4.64 1.50 4.10
CA VAL A 74 -5.08 2.00 2.81
C VAL A 74 -6.58 2.19 2.85
N VAL A 75 -7.05 3.39 2.51
CA VAL A 75 -8.49 3.69 2.37
C VAL A 75 -8.75 4.08 0.92
N SER A 76 -9.68 3.36 0.29
CA SER A 76 -10.10 3.60 -1.10
C SER A 76 -11.37 4.45 -1.15
N LYS A 77 -11.33 5.52 -1.94
CA LYS A 77 -12.46 6.45 -2.12
C LYS A 77 -12.83 6.60 -3.59
N ASN A 78 -14.11 6.84 -3.83
CA ASN A 78 -14.64 7.20 -5.14
C ASN A 78 -14.41 8.70 -5.44
N ALA A 79 -14.76 9.13 -6.66
CA ALA A 79 -14.56 10.51 -7.10
C ALA A 79 -15.35 11.54 -6.26
N ALA A 80 -16.44 11.12 -5.62
CA ALA A 80 -17.24 11.94 -4.71
C ALA A 80 -16.70 11.92 -3.25
N GLY A 81 -15.60 11.21 -2.97
CA GLY A 81 -15.01 11.09 -1.64
C GLY A 81 -15.68 10.07 -0.71
N ALA A 82 -16.71 9.35 -1.19
CA ALA A 82 -17.33 8.24 -0.47
C ALA A 82 -16.50 6.95 -0.62
N ALA A 83 -16.84 5.92 0.15
CA ALA A 83 -16.14 4.65 0.12
C ALA A 83 -16.27 3.98 -1.27
N ALA A 84 -15.16 3.49 -1.83
CA ALA A 84 -15.19 2.79 -3.10
C ALA A 84 -15.88 1.42 -2.96
N THR A 85 -16.68 1.01 -3.95
CA THR A 85 -17.36 -0.31 -3.94
C THR A 85 -16.76 -1.30 -4.94
N THR A 86 -15.76 -0.86 -5.69
CA THR A 86 -15.02 -1.68 -6.67
C THR A 86 -13.54 -1.43 -6.42
N PHE A 87 -12.78 -2.51 -6.29
CA PHE A 87 -11.38 -2.47 -5.88
C PHE A 87 -10.48 -2.97 -7.01
N GLY A 88 -9.20 -2.64 -6.91
CA GLY A 88 -8.20 -3.07 -7.86
C GLY A 88 -6.84 -3.18 -7.19
N ASP A 89 -5.84 -3.44 -8.03
CA ASP A 89 -4.47 -3.52 -7.58
C ASP A 89 -3.90 -2.13 -7.28
N ILE A 90 -3.07 -2.09 -6.26
CA ILE A 90 -2.33 -0.91 -5.85
C ILE A 90 -0.85 -1.22 -5.80
N ARG A 91 -0.08 -0.16 -5.96
CA ARG A 91 1.37 -0.18 -5.77
C ARG A 91 1.75 0.78 -4.67
N LEU A 92 2.56 0.30 -3.73
CA LEU A 92 3.11 1.10 -2.64
C LEU A 92 4.60 1.24 -2.84
N VAL A 93 5.09 2.48 -2.85
CA VAL A 93 6.52 2.80 -2.82
C VAL A 93 6.85 3.19 -1.39
N CYS A 94 7.70 2.40 -0.74
CA CYS A 94 8.08 2.62 0.66
C CYS A 94 9.57 2.94 0.76
N ILE A 95 9.91 3.92 1.58
CA ILE A 95 11.28 4.15 2.04
C ILE A 95 11.41 3.45 3.39
N VAL A 96 12.33 2.51 3.48
CA VAL A 96 12.52 1.63 4.64
C VAL A 96 14.00 1.58 5.06
N ASP A 97 14.29 0.99 6.22
CA ASP A 97 15.67 0.77 6.69
C ASP A 97 16.44 -0.22 5.81
#